data_AF-A0A813GTW0-F1
#
_entry.id   AF-A0A813GTW0-F1
#
_cell.length_a   1.000
_cell.length_b   1.000
_cell.length_c   1.000
_cell.angle_alpha   90.00
_cell.angle_beta   90.00
_cell.angle_gamma   90.00
#
_symmetry.space_group_name_H-M   'P 1'
#
loop_
_entity.id
_entity.type
_entity.pdbx_description
1 polymer ?
#
loop_
_entity_poly.entity_id
_entity_poly.type
_entity_poly.pdbx_seq_one_letter_code
_entity_poly.pdbx_strand_id
1 'polypeptide(L)'
;VRFLLAFTTSDWYWACVLMSLNIFFPLVLLLDALKQKVLKMRGIETDQANFSPWVKSVVKVLESRSITSILCKVNLLCELYFTLFIGVAKVTSVFLSWLNEMLLGLDLGVVMAVFFVIGFLMFLAPPVPGIPVYICSGIVIAERAKTTDVGYVGGIGLAVTLSFVLKLTAVAGQYAIGFFLAKSVKIQQLVGVDKVATRSVEKILLQKGLTMSKAAVLVGGPDWPTSVLCGILKLNLFQCILGTVPVILVSSPCVVAGALMVGSTVAATTTTLSPSNSTMDLGPPSSPKEQIWSALSSTALGISAITQLASGILALYYIQEVIIADGEELAKHRPEHDPVLTLTQKEQEYVAAYAAVTQWHRLGRPKQLLLVGGTAMNVASTGALILLDTTIFRPFAVSNRMSDSFDNGGLENNALNLVRLPGWIALGAFSLACFMHFFFSRMVFFSVERYLRSLTQVSPAPS
;
A
#
# COMPACT_ATOMS: atom_id res chain seq x y z
N VAL A 1 4.73 -25.03 -10.37
CA VAL A 1 3.99 -25.86 -9.37
C VAL A 1 4.64 -25.84 -7.99
N ARG A 2 5.92 -26.20 -7.80
CA ARG A 2 6.57 -26.20 -6.47
C ARG A 2 6.52 -24.84 -5.73
N PHE A 3 6.75 -23.73 -6.43
CA PHE A 3 6.64 -22.39 -5.84
C PHE A 3 5.21 -22.08 -5.36
N LEU A 4 4.19 -22.40 -6.17
CA LEU A 4 2.78 -22.22 -5.81
C LEU A 4 2.39 -23.08 -4.60
N LEU A 5 2.90 -24.32 -4.53
CA LEU A 5 2.69 -25.20 -3.38
C LEU A 5 3.39 -24.67 -2.13
N ALA A 6 4.64 -24.18 -2.25
CA ALA A 6 5.35 -23.56 -1.14
C ALA A 6 4.61 -22.30 -0.64
N PHE A 7 4.09 -21.49 -1.56
CA PHE A 7 3.32 -20.29 -1.25
C PHE A 7 2.01 -20.62 -0.51
N THR A 8 1.25 -21.62 -0.95
CA THR A 8 0.01 -22.04 -0.27
C THR A 8 0.25 -22.70 1.09
N THR A 9 1.48 -23.17 1.36
CA THR A 9 1.87 -23.65 2.69
C THR A 9 2.34 -22.54 3.65
N SER A 10 2.55 -21.32 3.15
CA SER A 10 3.00 -20.18 3.96
C SER A 10 1.86 -19.60 4.81
N ASP A 11 2.13 -19.31 6.07
CA ASP A 11 1.17 -18.61 6.94
C ASP A 11 0.80 -17.22 6.40
N TRP A 12 1.69 -16.56 5.65
CA TRP A 12 1.41 -15.26 5.04
C TRP A 12 0.30 -15.35 3.99
N TYR A 13 0.29 -16.42 3.20
CA TYR A 13 -0.78 -16.66 2.24
C TYR A 13 -2.13 -16.80 2.97
N TRP A 14 -2.17 -17.61 4.03
CA TRP A 14 -3.40 -17.78 4.82
C TRP A 14 -3.83 -16.51 5.55
N ALA A 15 -2.88 -15.71 6.03
CA ALA A 15 -3.18 -14.40 6.60
C ALA A 15 -3.81 -13.45 5.56
N CYS A 16 -3.27 -13.40 4.34
CA CYS A 16 -3.87 -12.64 3.25
C CYS A 16 -5.27 -13.15 2.91
N VAL A 17 -5.46 -14.48 2.79
CA VAL A 17 -6.77 -15.08 2.52
C VAL A 17 -7.79 -14.72 3.61
N LEU A 18 -7.42 -14.83 4.88
CA LEU A 18 -8.30 -14.48 6.00
C LEU A 18 -8.62 -12.98 6.05
N MET A 19 -7.66 -12.11 5.72
CA MET A 19 -7.88 -10.68 5.64
C MET A 19 -8.82 -10.32 4.47
N SER A 20 -8.57 -10.87 3.28
CA SER A 20 -9.38 -10.61 2.08
C SER A 20 -10.78 -11.21 2.16
N LEU A 21 -10.93 -12.36 2.81
CA LEU A 21 -12.22 -13.02 3.03
C LEU A 21 -12.78 -12.71 4.43
N ASN A 22 -12.41 -11.59 5.03
CA ASN A 22 -12.80 -11.22 6.39
C ASN A 22 -14.29 -11.35 6.70
N ILE A 23 -15.16 -10.95 5.77
CA ILE A 23 -16.61 -11.05 5.91
C ILE A 23 -17.11 -12.38 5.38
N PHE A 24 -16.56 -12.84 4.26
CA PHE A 24 -17.01 -14.05 3.58
C PHE A 24 -16.71 -15.31 4.37
N PHE A 25 -15.56 -15.40 5.04
CA PHE A 25 -15.14 -16.60 5.76
C PHE A 25 -16.04 -16.87 6.98
N PRO A 26 -16.29 -15.91 7.91
CA PRO A 26 -17.28 -16.11 8.96
C PRO A 26 -18.70 -16.32 8.43
N LEU A 27 -19.08 -15.64 7.35
CA LEU A 27 -20.40 -15.80 6.74
C LEU A 27 -20.60 -17.21 6.18
N VAL A 28 -19.60 -17.77 5.50
CA VAL A 28 -19.65 -19.15 4.97
C VAL A 28 -19.75 -20.16 6.11
N LEU A 29 -18.99 -19.98 7.20
CA LEU A 29 -19.11 -20.83 8.39
C LEU A 29 -20.50 -20.74 9.02
N LEU A 30 -21.04 -19.54 9.16
CA LEU A 30 -22.38 -19.31 9.70
C LEU A 30 -23.46 -19.91 8.82
N LEU A 31 -23.41 -19.67 7.51
CA LEU A 31 -24.38 -20.21 6.55
C LEU A 31 -24.33 -21.74 6.49
N ASP A 32 -23.13 -22.34 6.55
CA ASP A 32 -23.00 -23.79 6.60
C ASP A 32 -23.55 -24.36 7.92
N ALA A 33 -23.24 -23.74 9.06
CA ALA A 33 -23.81 -24.14 10.35
C ALA A 33 -25.35 -24.03 10.37
N LEU A 34 -25.90 -22.93 9.83
CA LEU A 34 -27.34 -22.74 9.67
C LEU A 34 -27.95 -23.79 8.74
N LYS A 35 -27.30 -24.08 7.61
CA LYS A 35 -27.70 -25.14 6.69
C LYS A 35 -27.75 -26.50 7.38
N GLN A 36 -26.72 -26.88 8.13
CA GLN A 36 -26.70 -28.16 8.87
C GLN A 36 -27.81 -28.20 9.93
N LYS A 37 -28.05 -27.08 10.63
CA LYS A 37 -29.15 -26.97 11.60
C LYS A 37 -30.51 -27.15 10.92
N VAL A 38 -30.72 -26.56 9.74
CA VAL A 38 -31.95 -26.73 8.94
C VAL A 38 -32.12 -28.18 8.46
N LEU A 39 -31.05 -28.84 8.00
CA LEU A 39 -31.12 -30.24 7.58
C LEU A 39 -31.54 -31.17 8.74
N LYS A 40 -30.97 -30.95 9.93
CA LYS A 40 -31.37 -31.65 11.16
C LYS A 40 -32.84 -31.43 11.51
N MET A 41 -33.32 -30.18 11.41
CA MET A 41 -34.74 -29.86 11.66
C MET A 41 -35.68 -30.53 10.64
N ARG A 42 -35.20 -30.87 9.45
CA ARG A 42 -35.97 -31.58 8.42
C ARG A 42 -35.93 -33.11 8.55
N GLY A 43 -35.31 -33.64 9.60
CA GLY A 43 -35.18 -35.08 9.81
C GLY A 43 -34.26 -35.79 8.81
N ILE A 44 -33.43 -35.02 8.08
CA ILE A 44 -32.41 -35.60 7.22
C ILE A 44 -31.26 -35.99 8.14
N GLU A 45 -31.08 -37.29 8.38
CA GLU A 45 -29.95 -37.82 9.16
C GLU A 45 -28.64 -37.43 8.49
N THR A 46 -28.03 -36.37 9.00
CA THR A 46 -26.65 -36.03 8.69
C THR A 46 -25.77 -36.59 9.79
N ASP A 47 -24.85 -37.48 9.43
CA ASP A 47 -23.80 -38.06 10.30
C ASP A 47 -22.76 -37.01 10.80
N GLN A 48 -23.11 -35.73 10.73
CA GLN A 48 -22.22 -34.58 10.78
C GLN A 48 -22.74 -33.60 11.82
N ALA A 49 -22.04 -33.51 12.97
CA ALA A 49 -22.54 -32.78 14.13
C ALA A 49 -22.80 -31.28 13.89
N ASN A 50 -21.93 -30.53 13.21
CA ASN A 50 -22.07 -29.05 13.13
C ASN A 50 -21.70 -28.41 11.79
N PHE A 51 -20.92 -29.07 10.93
CA PHE A 51 -20.40 -28.51 9.68
C PHE A 51 -20.35 -29.56 8.57
N SER A 52 -20.42 -29.11 7.32
CA SER A 52 -20.25 -29.96 6.13
C SER A 52 -18.83 -30.54 6.03
N PRO A 53 -18.63 -31.65 5.28
CA PRO A 53 -17.30 -32.26 5.09
C PRO A 53 -16.27 -31.29 4.52
N TRP A 54 -16.70 -30.39 3.63
CA TRP A 54 -15.83 -29.37 3.04
C TRP A 54 -15.38 -28.36 4.10
N VAL A 55 -16.31 -27.79 4.89
CA VAL A 55 -15.94 -26.86 5.97
C VAL A 55 -15.04 -27.54 7.01
N LYS A 56 -15.33 -28.78 7.39
CA LYS A 56 -14.45 -29.57 8.28
C LYS A 56 -13.05 -29.75 7.69
N SER A 57 -12.94 -29.94 6.38
CA SER A 57 -11.64 -30.06 5.71
C SER A 57 -10.86 -28.74 5.79
N VAL A 58 -11.53 -27.61 5.58
CA VAL A 58 -10.92 -26.27 5.74
C VAL A 58 -10.49 -26.02 7.18
N VAL A 59 -11.36 -26.31 8.16
CA VAL A 59 -11.03 -26.17 9.59
C VAL A 59 -9.85 -27.07 9.97
N LYS A 60 -9.84 -28.32 9.53
CA LYS A 60 -8.73 -29.26 9.78
C LYS A 60 -7.42 -28.77 9.16
N VAL A 61 -7.47 -28.16 7.97
CA VAL A 61 -6.30 -27.52 7.37
C VAL A 61 -5.82 -26.36 8.23
N LEU A 62 -6.72 -25.51 8.75
CA LEU A 62 -6.33 -24.40 9.65
C LEU A 62 -5.79 -24.90 11.00
N GLU A 63 -6.39 -25.93 11.59
CA GLU A 63 -5.94 -26.56 12.84
C GLU A 63 -4.56 -27.21 12.70
N SER A 64 -4.24 -27.75 11.53
CA SER A 64 -2.91 -28.30 11.25
C SER A 64 -1.81 -27.23 11.17
N ARG A 65 -2.18 -25.94 11.17
CA ARG A 65 -1.27 -24.81 11.01
C ARG A 65 -1.09 -24.05 12.32
N SER A 66 -0.05 -23.21 12.37
CA SER A 66 0.16 -22.31 13.51
C SER A 66 -0.84 -21.15 13.46
N ILE A 67 -2.06 -21.39 13.95
CA ILE A 67 -3.14 -20.39 14.03
C ILE A 67 -2.62 -19.09 14.68
N THR A 68 -1.83 -19.19 15.75
CA THR A 68 -1.22 -18.02 16.39
C THR A 68 -0.41 -17.18 15.40
N SER A 69 0.44 -17.83 14.61
CA SER A 69 1.29 -17.14 13.65
C SER A 69 0.48 -16.48 12.54
N ILE A 70 -0.57 -17.16 12.07
CA ILE A 70 -1.49 -16.63 11.07
C ILE A 70 -2.21 -15.40 11.62
N LEU A 71 -2.79 -15.46 12.83
CA LEU A 71 -3.51 -14.33 13.43
C LEU A 71 -2.60 -13.12 13.71
N CYS A 72 -1.36 -13.33 14.16
CA CYS A 72 -0.38 -12.24 14.27
C CYS A 72 -0.10 -11.57 12.92
N LYS A 73 0.09 -12.38 11.86
CA LYS A 73 0.29 -11.87 10.50
C LYS A 73 -0.94 -11.13 9.97
N VAL A 74 -2.16 -11.59 10.28
CA VAL A 74 -3.40 -10.87 9.94
C VAL A 74 -3.42 -9.48 10.59
N ASN A 75 -3.13 -9.39 11.90
CA ASN A 75 -3.09 -8.10 12.59
C ASN A 75 -2.06 -7.16 11.97
N LEU A 76 -0.86 -7.66 11.72
CA LEU A 76 0.20 -6.88 11.08
C LEU A 76 -0.19 -6.41 9.67
N LEU A 77 -0.85 -7.26 8.87
CA LEU A 77 -1.35 -6.87 7.55
C LEU A 77 -2.44 -5.80 7.65
N CYS A 78 -3.39 -5.91 8.59
CA CYS A 78 -4.40 -4.88 8.83
C CYS A 78 -3.77 -3.56 9.27
N GLU A 79 -2.81 -3.60 10.19
CA GLU A 79 -2.09 -2.43 10.70
C GLU A 79 -1.31 -1.71 9.59
N LEU A 80 -0.56 -2.49 8.80
CA LEU A 80 0.18 -1.97 7.65
C LEU A 80 -0.77 -1.44 6.58
N TYR A 81 -1.85 -2.16 6.27
CA TYR A 81 -2.81 -1.73 5.26
C TYR A 81 -3.47 -0.42 5.64
N PHE A 82 -3.98 -0.32 6.88
CA PHE A 82 -4.55 0.91 7.40
C PHE A 82 -3.53 2.06 7.34
N THR A 83 -2.33 1.86 7.89
CA THR A 83 -1.33 2.92 8.00
C THR A 83 -0.91 3.41 6.62
N LEU A 84 -0.56 2.49 5.71
CA LEU A 84 0.03 2.80 4.42
C LEU A 84 -1.01 3.25 3.38
N PHE A 85 -2.20 2.64 3.36
CA PHE A 85 -3.17 2.89 2.30
C PHE A 85 -4.36 3.75 2.71
N ILE A 86 -4.80 3.70 3.97
CA ILE A 86 -5.96 4.49 4.43
C ILE A 86 -5.48 5.79 5.08
N GLY A 87 -4.70 5.67 6.18
CA GLY A 87 -4.22 6.80 6.96
C GLY A 87 -3.39 7.77 6.14
N VAL A 88 -2.29 7.29 5.55
CA VAL A 88 -1.40 8.15 4.76
C VAL A 88 -2.10 8.74 3.55
N ALA A 89 -2.93 7.98 2.83
CA ALA A 89 -3.62 8.51 1.64
C ALA A 89 -4.59 9.65 2.01
N LYS A 90 -5.41 9.48 3.05
CA LYS A 90 -6.36 10.51 3.50
C LYS A 90 -5.65 11.76 4.02
N VAL A 91 -4.61 11.59 4.86
CA VAL A 91 -3.79 12.70 5.35
C VAL A 91 -3.09 13.43 4.21
N THR A 92 -2.56 12.69 3.24
CA THR A 92 -1.90 13.26 2.05
C THR A 92 -2.89 14.10 1.24
N SER A 93 -4.11 13.63 1.01
CA SER A 93 -5.12 14.40 0.27
C SER A 93 -5.47 15.71 0.97
N VAL A 94 -5.67 15.70 2.29
CA VAL A 94 -5.95 16.92 3.08
C VAL A 94 -4.75 17.86 3.05
N PHE A 95 -3.54 17.34 3.26
CA PHE A 95 -2.32 18.14 3.24
C PHE A 95 -2.09 18.81 1.87
N LEU A 96 -2.28 18.08 0.77
CA LEU A 96 -2.11 18.60 -0.59
C LEU A 96 -3.18 19.65 -0.95
N SER A 97 -4.42 19.48 -0.49
CA SER A 97 -5.48 20.48 -0.64
C SER A 97 -5.14 21.76 0.15
N TRP A 98 -4.75 21.64 1.42
CA TRP A 98 -4.30 22.77 2.23
C TRP A 98 -3.08 23.48 1.61
N LEU A 99 -2.11 22.72 1.10
CA LEU A 99 -0.95 23.26 0.40
C LEU A 99 -1.37 24.06 -0.84
N ASN A 100 -2.32 23.54 -1.64
CA ASN A 100 -2.83 24.24 -2.81
C ASN A 100 -3.41 25.62 -2.45
N GLU A 101 -4.19 25.72 -1.37
CA GLU A 101 -4.73 26.99 -0.87
C GLU A 101 -3.65 27.97 -0.44
N MET A 102 -2.65 27.50 0.31
CA MET A 102 -1.52 28.33 0.76
C MET A 102 -0.71 28.87 -0.41
N LEU A 103 -0.62 28.11 -1.50
CA LEU A 103 0.04 28.54 -2.72
C LEU A 103 -0.80 29.59 -3.50
N LEU A 104 -2.10 29.80 -3.12
CA LEU A 104 -3.01 30.95 -3.39
C LEU A 104 -2.32 32.25 -3.86
N GLY A 105 -1.38 32.72 -3.06
CA GLY A 105 -0.83 34.07 -3.19
C GLY A 105 0.55 34.17 -3.81
N LEU A 106 1.13 33.06 -4.30
CA LEU A 106 2.53 33.03 -4.71
C LEU A 106 2.70 33.05 -6.23
N ASP A 107 3.83 33.60 -6.68
CA ASP A 107 4.24 33.58 -8.08
C ASP A 107 4.44 32.15 -8.59
N LEU A 108 4.15 31.91 -9.87
CA LEU A 108 4.21 30.59 -10.50
C LEU A 108 5.58 29.92 -10.31
N GLY A 109 6.69 30.65 -10.42
CA GLY A 109 8.03 30.10 -10.22
C GLY A 109 8.26 29.62 -8.79
N VAL A 110 7.78 30.39 -7.81
CA VAL A 110 7.84 30.01 -6.39
C VAL A 110 6.96 28.79 -6.12
N VAL A 111 5.76 28.74 -6.69
CA VAL A 111 4.87 27.58 -6.58
C VAL A 111 5.53 26.32 -7.13
N MET A 112 6.16 26.38 -8.30
CA MET A 112 6.87 25.24 -8.88
C MET A 112 8.05 24.79 -8.01
N ALA A 113 8.82 25.72 -7.42
CA ALA A 113 9.93 25.39 -6.54
C ALA A 113 9.46 24.72 -5.23
N VAL A 114 8.43 25.28 -4.59
CA VAL A 114 7.85 24.72 -3.36
C VAL A 114 7.23 23.34 -3.64
N PHE A 115 6.46 23.23 -4.72
CA PHE A 115 5.89 21.96 -5.15
C PHE A 115 6.98 20.92 -5.41
N PHE A 116 8.09 21.33 -6.02
CA PHE A 116 9.21 20.43 -6.29
C PHE A 116 9.81 19.86 -5.01
N VAL A 117 10.11 20.72 -4.02
CA VAL A 117 10.69 20.30 -2.75
C VAL A 117 9.75 19.38 -1.98
N ILE A 118 8.47 19.75 -1.85
CA ILE A 118 7.48 18.95 -1.13
C ILE A 118 7.24 17.62 -1.84
N GLY A 119 7.03 17.64 -3.15
CA GLY A 119 6.84 16.43 -3.93
C GLY A 119 8.06 15.50 -3.87
N PHE A 120 9.28 16.04 -3.90
CA PHE A 120 10.49 15.25 -3.71
C PHE A 120 10.49 14.54 -2.34
N LEU A 121 10.25 15.27 -1.24
CA LEU A 121 10.16 14.69 0.11
C LEU A 121 9.06 13.63 0.22
N MET A 122 7.92 13.87 -0.42
CA MET A 122 6.81 12.92 -0.49
C MET A 122 7.22 11.62 -1.19
N PHE A 123 7.91 11.69 -2.34
CA PHE A 123 8.42 10.47 -2.98
C PHE A 123 9.53 9.79 -2.18
N LEU A 124 10.28 10.48 -1.32
CA LEU A 124 11.24 9.84 -0.43
C LEU A 124 10.57 9.09 0.73
N ALA A 125 9.30 9.39 1.03
CA ALA A 125 8.55 8.72 2.08
C ALA A 125 7.92 7.40 1.55
N PRO A 126 8.31 6.22 2.08
CA PRO A 126 7.83 4.93 1.59
C PRO A 126 6.30 4.78 1.51
N PRO A 127 5.50 5.31 2.46
CA PRO A 127 4.06 5.16 2.44
C PRO A 127 3.32 6.04 1.42
N VAL A 128 3.98 7.04 0.84
CA VAL A 128 3.27 8.05 0.04
C VAL A 128 3.12 7.56 -1.41
N PRO A 129 1.89 7.39 -1.92
CA PRO A 129 1.68 7.01 -3.31
C PRO A 129 2.06 8.16 -4.25
N GLY A 130 2.70 7.85 -5.38
CA GLY A 130 3.11 8.85 -6.37
C GLY A 130 1.96 9.48 -7.16
N ILE A 131 0.87 8.74 -7.38
CA ILE A 131 -0.28 9.19 -8.19
C ILE A 131 -0.90 10.50 -7.66
N PRO A 132 -1.24 10.63 -6.36
CA PRO A 132 -1.72 11.89 -5.81
C PRO A 132 -0.79 13.08 -6.01
N VAL A 133 0.53 12.86 -6.00
CA VAL A 133 1.51 13.93 -6.27
C VAL A 133 1.40 14.41 -7.72
N TYR A 134 1.31 13.50 -8.70
CA TYR A 134 1.12 13.87 -10.11
C TYR A 134 -0.21 14.59 -10.36
N ILE A 135 -1.30 14.10 -9.77
CA ILE A 135 -2.62 14.75 -9.88
C ILE A 135 -2.56 16.16 -9.28
N CYS A 136 -1.96 16.31 -8.08
CA CYS A 136 -1.81 17.60 -7.42
C CYS A 136 -0.96 18.56 -8.27
N SER A 137 0.10 18.08 -8.91
CA SER A 137 0.91 18.88 -9.84
C SER A 137 0.05 19.48 -10.94
N GLY A 138 -0.85 18.69 -11.53
CA GLY A 138 -1.79 19.14 -12.56
C GLY A 138 -2.77 20.18 -12.04
N ILE A 139 -3.35 19.95 -10.86
CA ILE A 139 -4.28 20.87 -10.19
C ILE A 139 -3.60 22.21 -9.92
N VAL A 140 -2.50 22.18 -9.16
CA VAL A 140 -1.84 23.38 -8.64
C VAL A 140 -1.22 24.20 -9.76
N ILE A 141 -0.42 23.59 -10.64
CA ILE A 141 0.39 24.34 -11.61
C ILE A 141 -0.47 24.82 -12.78
N ALA A 142 -1.42 24.00 -13.26
CA ALA A 142 -2.29 24.44 -14.34
C ALA A 142 -3.22 25.58 -13.86
N GLU A 143 -3.73 25.52 -12.63
CA GLU A 143 -4.53 26.61 -12.06
C GLU A 143 -3.75 27.92 -11.96
N ARG A 144 -2.49 27.85 -11.49
CA ARG A 144 -1.61 29.03 -11.40
C ARG A 144 -1.30 29.64 -12.74
N ALA A 145 -1.00 28.81 -13.72
CA ALA A 145 -0.61 29.29 -15.03
C ALA A 145 -1.73 30.09 -15.71
N LYS A 146 -3.00 29.93 -15.31
CA LYS A 146 -4.14 30.71 -15.81
C LYS A 146 -3.95 32.22 -15.63
N THR A 147 -3.33 32.65 -14.54
CA THR A 147 -3.15 34.08 -14.23
C THR A 147 -1.83 34.64 -14.76
N THR A 148 -1.15 33.88 -15.63
CA THR A 148 0.17 34.23 -16.19
C THR A 148 0.14 34.15 -17.71
N ASP A 149 1.14 34.71 -18.39
CA ASP A 149 1.25 34.66 -19.85
C ASP A 149 1.45 33.24 -20.42
N VAL A 150 1.83 32.28 -19.57
CA VAL A 150 1.96 30.86 -19.96
C VAL A 150 0.61 30.25 -20.35
N GLY A 151 -0.46 30.72 -19.73
CA GLY A 151 -1.81 30.21 -19.91
C GLY A 151 -2.01 28.78 -19.42
N TYR A 152 -3.25 28.33 -19.44
CA TYR A 152 -3.65 27.05 -18.86
C TYR A 152 -2.97 25.83 -19.53
N VAL A 153 -2.94 25.79 -20.88
CA VAL A 153 -2.34 24.69 -21.64
C VAL A 153 -0.82 24.64 -21.44
N GLY A 154 -0.16 25.80 -21.43
CA GLY A 154 1.26 25.89 -21.08
C GLY A 154 1.53 25.41 -19.65
N GLY A 155 0.64 25.73 -18.72
CA GLY A 155 0.66 25.23 -17.35
C GLY A 155 0.61 23.70 -17.25
N ILE A 156 -0.21 23.04 -18.06
CA ILE A 156 -0.24 21.57 -18.14
C ILE A 156 1.12 21.03 -18.61
N GLY A 157 1.71 21.63 -19.66
CA GLY A 157 3.04 21.24 -20.15
C GLY A 157 4.14 21.41 -19.10
N LEU A 158 4.12 22.52 -18.35
CA LEU A 158 5.02 22.75 -17.22
C LEU A 158 4.79 21.73 -16.10
N ALA A 159 3.55 21.42 -15.77
CA ALA A 159 3.22 20.44 -14.73
C ALA A 159 3.72 19.03 -15.09
N VAL A 160 3.56 18.61 -16.35
CA VAL A 160 4.05 17.32 -16.85
C VAL A 160 5.58 17.27 -16.77
N THR A 161 6.24 18.32 -17.25
CA THR A 161 7.70 18.44 -17.23
C THR A 161 8.24 18.42 -15.80
N LEU A 162 7.65 19.21 -14.91
CA LEU A 162 8.05 19.27 -13.51
C LEU A 162 7.86 17.91 -12.82
N SER A 163 6.69 17.29 -12.99
CA SER A 163 6.40 15.96 -12.43
C SER A 163 7.39 14.89 -12.93
N PHE A 164 7.77 14.95 -14.20
CA PHE A 164 8.75 14.05 -14.79
C PHE A 164 10.15 14.25 -14.17
N VAL A 165 10.64 15.50 -14.13
CA VAL A 165 11.95 15.82 -13.51
C VAL A 165 11.97 15.46 -12.03
N LEU A 166 10.88 15.76 -11.31
CA LEU A 166 10.71 15.44 -9.91
C LEU A 166 10.79 13.93 -9.68
N LYS A 167 10.13 13.14 -10.51
CA LYS A 167 10.19 11.67 -10.44
C LYS A 167 11.60 11.15 -10.66
N LEU A 168 12.32 11.62 -11.69
CA LEU A 168 13.70 11.20 -11.94
C LEU A 168 14.64 11.59 -10.80
N THR A 169 14.44 12.77 -10.20
CA THR A 169 15.20 13.23 -9.04
C THR A 169 14.90 12.37 -7.80
N ALA A 170 13.63 12.01 -7.59
CA ALA A 170 13.22 11.13 -6.51
C ALA A 170 13.87 9.74 -6.62
N VAL A 171 14.03 9.19 -7.83
CA VAL A 171 14.78 7.94 -8.05
C VAL A 171 16.21 8.06 -7.53
N ALA A 172 16.89 9.17 -7.80
CA ALA A 172 18.25 9.40 -7.28
C ALA A 172 18.29 9.51 -5.75
N GLY A 173 17.32 10.20 -5.14
CA GLY A 173 17.22 10.30 -3.69
C GLY A 173 16.91 8.94 -3.02
N GLN A 174 15.95 8.19 -3.57
CA GLN A 174 15.61 6.83 -3.11
C GLN A 174 16.80 5.87 -3.28
N TYR A 175 17.52 5.94 -4.41
CA TYR A 175 18.76 5.20 -4.62
C TYR A 175 19.80 5.53 -3.55
N ALA A 176 20.00 6.81 -3.25
CA ALA A 176 20.96 7.24 -2.22
C ALA A 176 20.61 6.66 -0.85
N ILE A 177 19.32 6.68 -0.47
CA ILE A 177 18.83 6.01 0.75
C ILE A 177 19.23 4.53 0.71
N GLY A 178 18.89 3.81 -0.35
CA GLY A 178 19.24 2.41 -0.54
C GLY A 178 20.74 2.13 -0.41
N PHE A 179 21.57 2.98 -1.00
CA PHE A 179 23.03 2.86 -0.96
C PHE A 179 23.57 2.95 0.48
N PHE A 180 23.01 3.83 1.31
CA PHE A 180 23.39 3.90 2.73
C PHE A 180 22.83 2.72 3.53
N LEU A 181 21.59 2.31 3.27
CA LEU A 181 20.97 1.15 3.92
C LEU A 181 21.69 -0.17 3.58
N ALA A 182 22.35 -0.24 2.42
CA ALA A 182 23.18 -1.36 2.00
C ALA A 182 24.28 -1.72 3.00
N LYS A 183 24.68 -0.80 3.88
CA LYS A 183 25.70 -1.07 4.92
C LYS A 183 25.18 -1.95 6.06
N SER A 184 23.87 -2.08 6.22
CA SER A 184 23.26 -2.87 7.29
C SER A 184 22.95 -4.30 6.84
N VAL A 185 23.62 -5.28 7.44
CA VAL A 185 23.38 -6.72 7.18
C VAL A 185 21.92 -7.10 7.47
N LYS A 186 21.31 -6.49 8.50
CA LYS A 186 19.89 -6.72 8.83
C LYS A 186 18.95 -6.24 7.73
N ILE A 187 19.27 -5.12 7.07
CA ILE A 187 18.46 -4.63 5.95
C ILE A 187 18.68 -5.51 4.72
N GLN A 188 19.92 -5.89 4.42
CA GLN A 188 20.21 -6.84 3.35
C GLN A 188 19.45 -8.16 3.52
N GLN A 189 19.39 -8.68 4.76
CA GLN A 189 18.62 -9.87 5.10
C GLN A 189 17.11 -9.65 4.93
N LEU A 190 16.57 -8.51 5.40
CA LEU A 190 15.15 -8.17 5.26
C LEU A 190 14.72 -8.08 3.79
N VAL A 191 15.56 -7.47 2.95
CA VAL A 191 15.34 -7.36 1.50
C VAL A 191 15.59 -8.69 0.78
N GLY A 192 16.34 -9.60 1.41
CA GLY A 192 16.66 -10.91 0.86
C GLY A 192 17.59 -10.82 -0.35
N VAL A 193 18.67 -10.05 -0.25
CA VAL A 193 19.69 -9.93 -1.33
C VAL A 193 20.30 -11.28 -1.71
N ASP A 194 20.26 -12.25 -0.78
CA ASP A 194 20.71 -13.62 -1.00
C ASP A 194 19.67 -14.50 -1.73
N LYS A 195 18.44 -14.04 -1.92
CA LYS A 195 17.33 -14.84 -2.49
C LYS A 195 17.26 -14.72 -4.01
N VAL A 196 16.84 -15.82 -4.65
CA VAL A 196 16.74 -15.94 -6.12
C VAL A 196 15.88 -14.83 -6.73
N ALA A 197 14.77 -14.44 -6.10
CA ALA A 197 13.90 -13.38 -6.61
C ALA A 197 14.65 -12.04 -6.74
N THR A 198 15.31 -11.59 -5.67
CA THR A 198 16.09 -10.34 -5.65
C THR A 198 17.28 -10.42 -6.61
N ARG A 199 17.94 -11.57 -6.69
CA ARG A 199 19.05 -11.80 -7.64
C ARG A 199 18.59 -11.85 -9.10
N SER A 200 17.36 -12.25 -9.36
CA SER A 200 16.77 -12.21 -10.71
C SER A 200 16.52 -10.77 -11.15
N VAL A 201 16.01 -9.94 -10.24
CA VAL A 201 15.91 -8.48 -10.44
C VAL A 201 17.29 -7.87 -10.68
N GLU A 202 18.28 -8.20 -9.84
CA GLU A 202 19.67 -7.78 -10.00
C GLU A 202 20.21 -8.13 -11.40
N LYS A 203 20.06 -9.39 -11.84
CA LYS A 203 20.52 -9.87 -13.15
C LYS A 203 19.88 -9.10 -14.32
N ILE A 204 18.58 -8.80 -14.25
CA ILE A 204 17.89 -7.96 -15.25
C ILE A 204 18.47 -6.55 -15.29
N LEU A 205 18.64 -5.93 -14.12
CA LEU A 205 19.06 -4.54 -14.04
C LEU A 205 20.56 -4.35 -14.37
N LEU A 206 21.38 -5.39 -14.22
CA LEU A 206 22.79 -5.40 -14.61
C LEU A 206 23.03 -5.57 -16.13
N GLN A 207 22.02 -5.95 -16.91
CA GLN A 207 22.16 -6.11 -18.37
C GLN A 207 22.69 -4.82 -19.01
N LYS A 208 23.60 -4.91 -19.97
CA LYS A 208 24.14 -3.71 -20.65
C LYS A 208 23.05 -3.05 -21.49
N GLY A 209 23.02 -1.71 -21.46
CA GLY A 209 22.05 -0.92 -22.23
C GLY A 209 20.68 -0.80 -21.56
N LEU A 210 19.72 -0.28 -22.32
CA LEU A 210 18.33 -0.10 -21.90
C LEU A 210 17.44 -1.16 -22.56
N THR A 211 17.24 -2.27 -21.84
CA THR A 211 16.37 -3.36 -22.29
C THR A 211 14.93 -3.12 -21.85
N MET A 212 13.97 -3.72 -22.55
CA MET A 212 12.55 -3.65 -22.18
C MET A 212 12.29 -4.27 -20.80
N SER A 213 13.01 -5.35 -20.45
CA SER A 213 12.93 -5.97 -19.12
C SER A 213 13.39 -5.03 -18.01
N LYS A 214 14.48 -4.29 -18.23
CA LYS A 214 14.98 -3.27 -17.29
C LYS A 214 13.97 -2.14 -17.09
N ALA A 215 13.44 -1.59 -18.18
CA ALA A 215 12.42 -0.54 -18.10
C ALA A 215 11.15 -1.04 -17.40
N ALA A 216 10.69 -2.26 -17.72
CA ALA A 216 9.52 -2.86 -17.10
C ALA A 216 9.70 -3.00 -15.58
N VAL A 217 10.86 -3.48 -15.10
CA VAL A 217 11.14 -3.56 -13.66
C VAL A 217 11.18 -2.18 -13.00
N LEU A 218 11.86 -1.20 -13.60
CA LEU A 218 12.04 0.13 -13.02
C LEU A 218 10.77 0.98 -13.02
N VAL A 219 9.82 0.74 -13.92
CA VAL A 219 8.55 1.47 -14.02
C VAL A 219 7.39 0.68 -13.42
N GLY A 220 7.39 -0.64 -13.55
CA GLY A 220 6.33 -1.53 -13.09
C GLY A 220 6.43 -1.92 -11.61
N GLY A 221 7.64 -1.89 -11.05
CA GLY A 221 7.84 -2.09 -9.62
C GLY A 221 7.29 -0.90 -8.81
N PRO A 222 6.94 -1.09 -7.52
CA PRO A 222 6.53 0.03 -6.68
C PRO A 222 7.71 1.00 -6.52
N ASP A 223 7.44 2.29 -6.72
CA ASP A 223 8.43 3.36 -6.86
C ASP A 223 9.55 3.33 -5.82
N TRP A 224 9.18 3.48 -4.55
CA TRP A 224 10.14 3.57 -3.45
C TRP A 224 10.98 2.29 -3.28
N PRO A 225 10.38 1.09 -3.10
CA PRO A 225 11.17 -0.12 -2.87
C PRO A 225 12.04 -0.49 -4.08
N THR A 226 11.62 -0.18 -5.31
CA THR A 226 12.41 -0.48 -6.51
C THR A 226 13.69 0.36 -6.56
N SER A 227 13.59 1.68 -6.40
CA SER A 227 14.75 2.58 -6.43
C SER A 227 15.68 2.37 -5.23
N VAL A 228 15.11 2.13 -4.04
CA VAL A 228 15.89 1.79 -2.83
C VAL A 228 16.63 0.46 -3.02
N LEU A 229 15.98 -0.56 -3.59
CA LEU A 229 16.63 -1.82 -3.91
C LEU A 229 17.79 -1.61 -4.89
N CYS A 230 17.63 -0.76 -5.91
CA CYS A 230 18.72 -0.43 -6.83
C CYS A 230 19.94 0.15 -6.09
N GLY A 231 19.70 1.01 -5.10
CA GLY A 231 20.73 1.54 -4.21
C GLY A 231 21.39 0.46 -3.35
N ILE A 232 20.60 -0.44 -2.78
CA ILE A 232 21.09 -1.56 -1.95
C ILE A 232 22.02 -2.48 -2.76
N LEU A 233 21.63 -2.77 -4.01
CA LEU A 233 22.39 -3.57 -4.97
C LEU A 233 23.53 -2.78 -5.64
N LYS A 234 23.67 -1.48 -5.34
CA LYS A 234 24.72 -0.58 -5.88
C LYS A 234 24.76 -0.55 -7.41
N LEU A 235 23.58 -0.54 -8.03
CA LEU A 235 23.45 -0.51 -9.49
C LEU A 235 23.89 0.84 -10.07
N ASN A 236 24.12 0.90 -11.38
CA ASN A 236 24.49 2.16 -12.02
C ASN A 236 23.29 3.15 -11.98
N LEU A 237 23.42 4.21 -11.18
CA LEU A 237 22.37 5.21 -10.99
C LEU A 237 21.87 5.83 -12.30
N PHE A 238 22.78 6.10 -13.25
CA PHE A 238 22.39 6.67 -14.54
C PHE A 238 21.50 5.72 -15.34
N GLN A 239 21.80 4.42 -15.33
CA GLN A 239 20.92 3.43 -15.97
C GLN A 239 19.59 3.27 -15.24
N CYS A 240 19.56 3.40 -13.92
CA CYS A 240 18.30 3.42 -13.16
C CYS A 240 17.43 4.62 -13.57
N ILE A 241 17.99 5.83 -13.59
CA ILE A 241 17.27 7.05 -14.01
C ILE A 241 16.79 6.92 -15.46
N LEU A 242 17.68 6.52 -16.37
CA LEU A 242 17.36 6.37 -17.79
C LEU A 242 16.29 5.29 -18.01
N GLY A 243 16.34 4.18 -17.28
CA GLY A 243 15.34 3.13 -17.35
C GLY A 243 14.00 3.48 -16.71
N THR A 244 13.95 4.51 -15.88
CA THR A 244 12.70 5.07 -15.36
C THR A 244 12.08 6.11 -16.30
N VAL A 245 12.76 6.59 -17.35
CA VAL A 245 12.22 7.58 -18.31
C VAL A 245 10.82 7.22 -18.85
N PRO A 246 10.49 5.95 -19.18
CA PRO A 246 9.16 5.59 -19.65
C PRO A 246 8.02 5.84 -18.64
N VAL A 247 8.32 6.15 -17.36
CA VAL A 247 7.34 6.58 -16.36
C VAL A 247 6.53 7.80 -16.79
N ILE A 248 7.03 8.59 -17.75
CA ILE A 248 6.28 9.71 -18.33
C ILE A 248 4.93 9.27 -18.91
N LEU A 249 4.82 8.02 -19.38
CA LEU A 249 3.57 7.43 -19.88
C LEU A 249 2.54 7.20 -18.76
N VAL A 250 2.97 7.13 -17.51
CA VAL A 250 2.13 6.99 -16.31
C VAL A 250 1.88 8.36 -15.65
N SER A 251 2.93 9.16 -15.49
CA SER A 251 2.82 10.46 -14.80
C SER A 251 2.03 11.48 -15.61
N SER A 252 2.20 11.54 -16.94
CA SER A 252 1.56 12.57 -17.76
C SER A 252 0.03 12.46 -17.76
N PRO A 253 -0.59 11.27 -17.94
CA PRO A 253 -2.04 11.15 -17.83
C PRO A 253 -2.56 11.49 -16.42
N CYS A 254 -1.80 11.21 -15.35
CA CYS A 254 -2.18 11.65 -14.00
C CYS A 254 -2.19 13.18 -13.85
N VAL A 255 -1.15 13.85 -14.37
CA VAL A 255 -1.06 15.31 -14.37
C VAL A 255 -2.19 15.93 -15.20
N VAL A 256 -2.43 15.40 -16.40
CA VAL A 256 -3.52 15.84 -17.26
C VAL A 256 -4.85 15.66 -16.55
N ALA A 257 -5.12 14.50 -15.94
CA ALA A 257 -6.33 14.29 -15.15
C ALA A 257 -6.52 15.35 -14.05
N GLY A 258 -5.46 15.62 -13.27
CA GLY A 258 -5.49 16.66 -12.25
C GLY A 258 -5.82 18.04 -12.81
N ALA A 259 -5.23 18.43 -13.94
CA ALA A 259 -5.59 19.67 -14.61
C ALA A 259 -7.08 19.64 -15.04
N LEU A 260 -7.53 18.58 -15.70
CA LEU A 260 -8.92 18.43 -16.16
C LEU A 260 -9.94 18.56 -15.01
N MET A 261 -9.61 18.17 -13.78
CA MET A 261 -10.45 18.36 -12.59
C MET A 261 -10.72 19.84 -12.25
N VAL A 262 -9.78 20.74 -12.56
CA VAL A 262 -9.91 22.20 -12.39
C VAL A 262 -10.15 22.96 -13.70
N GLY A 263 -10.14 22.28 -14.85
CA GLY A 263 -10.49 22.85 -16.14
C GLY A 263 -11.99 23.14 -16.28
N SER A 264 -12.83 22.41 -15.56
CA SER A 264 -14.29 22.56 -15.57
C SER A 264 -14.76 23.95 -15.13
N THR A 265 -14.07 24.58 -14.17
CA THR A 265 -14.37 25.96 -13.73
C THR A 265 -14.10 26.98 -14.84
N VAL A 266 -13.14 26.74 -15.74
CA VAL A 266 -12.82 27.63 -16.88
C VAL A 266 -13.96 27.64 -17.90
N ALA A 267 -14.49 26.46 -18.23
CA ALA A 267 -15.53 26.33 -19.24
C ALA A 267 -16.86 26.97 -18.79
N ALA A 268 -17.12 27.04 -17.47
CA ALA A 268 -18.27 27.72 -16.90
C ALA A 268 -18.13 29.25 -17.01
N THR A 269 -16.98 29.83 -16.66
CA THR A 269 -16.76 31.28 -16.67
C THR A 269 -16.80 31.90 -18.07
N THR A 270 -16.36 31.20 -19.11
CA THR A 270 -16.42 31.72 -20.49
C THR A 270 -17.84 31.72 -21.07
N THR A 271 -18.81 31.08 -20.42
CA THR A 271 -20.20 30.99 -20.94
C THR A 271 -21.18 31.95 -20.25
N THR A 272 -20.75 32.72 -19.25
CA THR A 272 -21.63 33.64 -18.49
C THR A 272 -21.12 35.09 -18.51
N LEU A 273 -21.20 35.72 -19.68
CA LEU A 273 -21.37 37.18 -19.77
C LEU A 273 -22.85 37.49 -20.00
N SER A 274 -23.68 37.18 -19.00
CA SER A 274 -25.05 37.68 -18.88
C SER A 274 -25.30 38.02 -17.41
N PRO A 275 -25.71 39.25 -17.07
CA PRO A 275 -26.02 39.61 -15.70
C PRO A 275 -27.44 39.12 -15.38
N SER A 276 -27.59 38.12 -14.51
CA SER A 276 -28.89 37.87 -13.89
C SER A 276 -28.76 37.29 -12.49
N ASN A 277 -29.56 37.90 -11.62
CA ASN A 277 -29.72 37.74 -10.19
C ASN A 277 -29.78 36.30 -9.65
N SER A 278 -29.26 36.20 -8.44
CA SER A 278 -29.39 35.11 -7.46
C SER A 278 -30.82 34.61 -7.26
N THR A 279 -31.04 33.33 -7.56
CA THR A 279 -32.00 32.46 -6.86
C THR A 279 -31.40 31.06 -6.70
N MET A 280 -31.52 30.57 -5.47
CA MET A 280 -31.08 29.27 -4.96
C MET A 280 -31.87 28.15 -5.65
N ASP A 281 -31.21 27.24 -6.36
CA ASP A 281 -31.87 26.11 -7.04
C ASP A 281 -31.24 24.78 -6.62
N LEU A 282 -32.11 23.82 -6.28
CA LEU A 282 -31.81 22.54 -5.62
C LEU A 282 -31.74 21.39 -6.65
N GLY A 283 -30.73 21.41 -7.56
CA GLY A 283 -30.12 20.36 -8.44
C GLY A 283 -30.96 19.29 -9.21
N PRO A 284 -30.39 18.50 -10.18
CA PRO A 284 -29.15 18.59 -11.01
C PRO A 284 -29.48 18.58 -12.55
N PRO A 285 -28.57 18.66 -13.56
CA PRO A 285 -27.18 18.19 -13.61
C PRO A 285 -26.11 19.26 -13.87
N SER A 286 -24.89 18.91 -13.51
CA SER A 286 -23.65 19.52 -13.98
C SER A 286 -23.73 19.86 -15.47
N SER A 287 -23.24 21.03 -15.86
CA SER A 287 -23.30 21.46 -17.27
C SER A 287 -22.71 20.36 -18.18
N PRO A 288 -23.23 20.16 -19.42
CA PRO A 288 -22.68 19.13 -20.32
C PRO A 288 -21.16 19.22 -20.48
N LYS A 289 -20.60 20.44 -20.36
CA LYS A 289 -19.15 20.69 -20.35
C LYS A 289 -18.48 20.11 -19.11
N GLU A 290 -19.00 20.32 -17.90
CA GLU A 290 -18.45 19.73 -16.66
C GLU A 290 -18.44 18.20 -16.70
N GLN A 291 -19.48 17.58 -17.25
CA GLN A 291 -19.53 16.12 -17.43
C GLN A 291 -18.43 15.63 -18.36
N ILE A 292 -18.15 16.35 -19.45
CA ILE A 292 -17.05 16.03 -20.39
C ILE A 292 -15.69 16.14 -19.69
N TRP A 293 -15.42 17.19 -18.91
CA TRP A 293 -14.15 17.34 -18.18
C TRP A 293 -13.93 16.21 -17.16
N SER A 294 -14.98 15.86 -16.41
CA SER A 294 -14.94 14.75 -15.46
C SER A 294 -14.69 13.40 -16.15
N ALA A 295 -15.35 13.15 -17.29
CA ALA A 295 -15.15 11.95 -18.08
C ALA A 295 -13.73 11.85 -18.67
N LEU A 296 -13.19 12.97 -19.18
CA LEU A 296 -11.81 13.03 -19.69
C LEU A 296 -10.79 12.82 -18.57
N SER A 297 -11.00 13.43 -17.39
CA SER A 297 -10.15 13.21 -16.21
C SER A 297 -10.13 11.73 -15.82
N SER A 298 -11.31 11.11 -15.72
CA SER A 298 -11.45 9.70 -15.37
C SER A 298 -10.78 8.79 -16.42
N THR A 299 -10.90 9.14 -17.70
CA THR A 299 -10.25 8.43 -18.80
C THR A 299 -8.73 8.51 -18.71
N ALA A 300 -8.18 9.71 -18.46
CA ALA A 300 -6.75 9.90 -18.30
C ALA A 300 -6.17 9.13 -17.10
N LEU A 301 -6.89 9.10 -15.96
CA LEU A 301 -6.53 8.23 -14.83
C LEU A 301 -6.60 6.74 -15.19
N GLY A 302 -7.61 6.33 -15.95
CA GLY A 302 -7.74 4.97 -16.47
C GLY A 302 -6.56 4.55 -17.33
N ILE A 303 -6.10 5.42 -18.23
CA ILE A 303 -4.91 5.19 -19.07
C ILE A 303 -3.66 5.00 -18.19
N SER A 304 -3.45 5.87 -17.21
CA SER A 304 -2.33 5.72 -16.26
C SER A 304 -2.39 4.39 -15.52
N ALA A 305 -3.57 4.02 -14.99
CA ALA A 305 -3.76 2.78 -14.25
C ALA A 305 -3.47 1.54 -15.10
N ILE A 306 -3.96 1.51 -16.34
CA ILE A 306 -3.70 0.42 -17.30
C ILE A 306 -2.21 0.35 -17.62
N THR A 307 -1.56 1.49 -17.87
CA THR A 307 -0.12 1.55 -18.19
C THR A 307 0.73 1.04 -17.03
N GLN A 308 0.43 1.47 -15.80
CA GLN A 308 1.12 1.01 -14.60
C GLN A 308 0.92 -0.51 -14.39
N LEU A 309 -0.31 -1.00 -14.57
CA LEU A 309 -0.63 -2.43 -14.44
C LEU A 309 0.10 -3.26 -15.49
N ALA A 310 0.08 -2.83 -16.76
CA ALA A 310 0.78 -3.50 -17.84
C ALA A 310 2.30 -3.56 -17.59
N SER A 311 2.90 -2.46 -17.14
CA SER A 311 4.32 -2.43 -16.78
C SER A 311 4.63 -3.38 -15.61
N GLY A 312 3.77 -3.43 -14.59
CA GLY A 312 3.92 -4.35 -13.46
C GLY A 312 3.82 -5.83 -13.87
N ILE A 313 2.89 -6.17 -14.77
CA ILE A 313 2.76 -7.53 -15.33
C ILE A 313 4.01 -7.90 -16.13
N LEU A 314 4.51 -7.00 -16.98
CA LEU A 314 5.73 -7.22 -17.76
C LEU A 314 6.95 -7.40 -16.84
N ALA A 315 7.07 -6.60 -15.77
CA ALA A 315 8.13 -6.76 -14.77
C ALA A 315 8.12 -8.17 -14.16
N LEU A 316 6.95 -8.62 -13.69
CA LEU A 316 6.78 -9.95 -13.12
C LEU A 316 7.08 -11.06 -14.12
N TYR A 317 6.64 -10.91 -15.37
CA TYR A 317 6.94 -11.85 -16.45
C TYR A 317 8.45 -12.02 -16.64
N TYR A 318 9.19 -10.93 -16.82
CA TYR A 318 10.65 -11.00 -17.03
C TYR A 318 11.42 -11.49 -15.80
N ILE A 319 10.99 -11.11 -14.60
CA ILE A 319 11.56 -11.67 -13.37
C ILE A 319 11.34 -13.18 -13.32
N GLN A 320 10.14 -13.65 -13.63
CA GLN A 320 9.81 -15.06 -13.62
C GLN A 320 10.57 -15.85 -14.70
N GLU A 321 10.78 -15.26 -15.88
CA GLU A 321 11.59 -15.82 -16.95
C GLU A 321 13.03 -16.07 -16.48
N VAL A 322 13.66 -15.08 -15.82
CA VAL A 322 15.01 -15.21 -15.25
C VAL A 322 15.05 -16.24 -14.12
N ILE A 323 14.03 -16.28 -13.25
CA ILE A 323 13.93 -17.31 -12.20
C ILE A 323 13.90 -18.72 -12.80
N ILE A 324 13.18 -18.91 -13.92
CA ILE A 324 13.07 -20.21 -14.59
C ILE A 324 14.37 -20.57 -15.32
N ALA A 325 14.96 -19.62 -16.04
CA ALA A 325 16.15 -19.86 -16.84
C ALA A 325 17.42 -20.04 -15.97
N ASP A 326 17.58 -19.20 -14.95
CA ASP A 326 18.83 -19.05 -14.20
C ASP A 326 18.69 -19.37 -12.71
N GLY A 327 17.52 -19.82 -12.24
CA GLY A 327 17.22 -19.95 -10.81
C GLY A 327 18.20 -20.85 -10.06
N GLU A 328 18.67 -21.93 -10.67
CA GLU A 328 19.66 -22.83 -10.07
C GLU A 328 21.03 -22.16 -9.93
N GLU A 329 21.45 -21.41 -10.94
CA GLU A 329 22.69 -20.62 -10.89
C GLU A 329 22.59 -19.52 -9.83
N LEU A 330 21.47 -18.80 -9.82
CA LEU A 330 21.20 -17.72 -8.87
C LEU A 330 21.01 -18.22 -7.44
N ALA A 331 20.68 -19.49 -7.23
CA ALA A 331 20.59 -20.09 -5.90
C ALA A 331 21.96 -20.46 -5.31
N LYS A 332 23.03 -20.50 -6.11
CA LYS A 332 24.37 -20.83 -5.62
C LYS A 332 24.83 -19.83 -4.55
N HIS A 333 25.55 -20.35 -3.56
CA HIS A 333 26.11 -19.55 -2.50
C HIS A 333 27.11 -18.52 -3.05
N ARG A 334 27.11 -17.29 -2.50
CA ARG A 334 28.07 -16.24 -2.84
C ARG A 334 28.73 -15.74 -1.53
N PRO A 335 30.06 -15.65 -1.45
CA PRO A 335 30.77 -15.28 -0.22
C PRO A 335 30.34 -13.93 0.37
N GLU A 336 29.97 -12.96 -0.47
CA GLU A 336 29.50 -11.64 -0.02
C GLU A 336 28.22 -11.70 0.84
N HIS A 337 27.47 -12.82 0.81
CA HIS A 337 26.26 -13.03 1.59
C HIS A 337 26.49 -13.83 2.89
N ASP A 338 27.73 -14.19 3.23
CA ASP A 338 28.08 -14.87 4.48
C ASP A 338 27.56 -14.15 5.75
N PRO A 339 27.63 -12.81 5.85
CA PRO A 339 27.09 -12.11 7.00
C PRO A 339 25.57 -12.27 7.13
N VAL A 340 24.85 -12.27 5.99
CA VAL A 340 23.39 -12.45 5.93
C VAL A 340 23.01 -13.87 6.33
N LEU A 341 23.77 -14.86 5.86
CA LEU A 341 23.60 -16.26 6.23
C LEU A 341 23.81 -16.45 7.74
N THR A 342 24.90 -15.91 8.29
CA THR A 342 25.21 -15.98 9.72
C THR A 342 24.11 -15.35 10.57
N LEU A 343 23.60 -14.19 10.16
CA LEU A 343 22.49 -13.53 10.86
C LEU A 343 21.21 -14.36 10.79
N THR A 344 20.92 -14.93 9.63
CA THR A 344 19.76 -15.82 9.45
C THR A 344 19.84 -17.05 10.33
N GLN A 345 21.02 -17.66 10.47
CA GLN A 345 21.24 -18.79 11.37
C GLN A 345 21.02 -18.39 12.84
N LYS A 346 21.52 -17.22 13.27
CA LYS A 346 21.28 -16.72 14.63
C LYS A 346 19.80 -16.45 14.91
N GLU A 347 19.06 -15.97 13.91
CA GLU A 347 17.61 -15.74 14.05
C GLU A 347 16.79 -17.03 14.05
N GLN A 348 17.29 -18.12 13.48
CA GLN A 348 16.58 -19.41 13.48
C GLN A 348 16.32 -19.92 14.90
N GLU A 349 17.24 -19.72 15.84
CA GLU A 349 17.04 -20.09 17.24
C GLU A 349 15.89 -19.31 17.87
N TYR A 350 15.84 -18.00 17.63
CA TYR A 350 14.74 -17.16 18.09
C TYR A 350 13.41 -17.56 17.43
N VAL A 351 13.41 -17.84 16.12
CA VAL A 351 12.21 -18.29 15.39
C VAL A 351 11.72 -19.64 15.92
N ALA A 352 12.61 -20.58 16.20
CA ALA A 352 12.25 -21.87 16.78
C ALA A 352 11.68 -21.72 18.20
N ALA A 353 12.31 -20.88 19.04
CA ALA A 353 11.81 -20.54 20.36
C ALA A 353 10.44 -19.84 20.29
N TYR A 354 10.28 -18.88 19.38
CA TYR A 354 9.01 -18.21 19.10
C TYR A 354 7.94 -19.22 18.72
N ALA A 355 8.21 -20.12 17.77
CA ALA A 355 7.29 -21.17 17.35
C ALA A 355 6.90 -22.10 18.51
N ALA A 356 7.85 -22.45 19.39
CA ALA A 356 7.63 -23.33 20.52
C ALA A 356 6.72 -22.71 21.61
N VAL A 357 6.86 -21.41 21.88
CA VAL A 357 6.03 -20.71 22.89
C VAL A 357 4.70 -20.21 22.33
N THR A 358 4.60 -20.07 21.01
CA THR A 358 3.37 -19.60 20.33
C THR A 358 2.45 -20.73 19.87
N GLN A 359 2.78 -21.99 20.16
CA GLN A 359 1.87 -23.11 19.90
C GLN A 359 0.51 -22.85 20.55
N TRP A 360 -0.57 -22.99 19.77
CA TRP A 360 -1.91 -22.61 20.18
C TRP A 360 -2.31 -23.22 21.53
N HIS A 361 -2.09 -24.54 21.71
CA HIS A 361 -2.45 -25.27 22.93
C HIS A 361 -1.59 -24.91 24.16
N ARG A 362 -0.41 -24.31 23.96
CA ARG A 362 0.46 -23.84 25.05
C ARG A 362 0.16 -22.41 25.48
N LEU A 363 -0.55 -21.64 24.64
CA LEU A 363 -1.01 -20.32 25.02
C LEU A 363 -2.13 -20.46 26.05
N GLY A 364 -1.95 -19.84 27.22
CA GLY A 364 -3.03 -19.71 28.19
C GLY A 364 -4.24 -18.98 27.57
N ARG A 365 -5.46 -19.34 28.02
CA ARG A 365 -6.71 -18.76 27.54
C ARG A 365 -6.72 -17.22 27.45
N PRO A 366 -6.15 -16.46 28.41
CA PRO A 366 -6.11 -15.00 28.30
C PRO A 366 -5.36 -14.50 27.06
N LYS A 367 -4.23 -15.14 26.70
CA LYS A 367 -3.46 -14.76 25.50
C LYS A 367 -4.18 -15.14 24.22
N GLN A 368 -4.86 -16.28 24.21
CA GLN A 368 -5.69 -16.71 23.08
C GLN A 368 -6.85 -15.73 22.85
N LEU A 369 -7.59 -15.38 23.91
CA LEU A 369 -8.70 -14.42 23.84
C LEU A 369 -8.23 -13.04 23.41
N LEU A 370 -7.09 -12.57 23.92
CA LEU A 370 -6.50 -11.30 23.52
C LEU A 370 -6.16 -11.29 22.02
N LEU A 371 -5.51 -12.34 21.51
CA LEU A 371 -5.14 -12.43 20.10
C LEU A 371 -6.37 -12.55 19.20
N VAL A 372 -7.33 -13.41 19.53
CA VAL A 372 -8.55 -13.60 18.73
C VAL A 372 -9.42 -12.36 18.76
N GLY A 373 -9.65 -11.78 19.95
CA GLY A 373 -10.41 -10.54 20.11
C GLY A 373 -9.77 -9.37 19.39
N GLY A 374 -8.45 -9.20 19.53
CA GLY A 374 -7.69 -8.19 18.81
C GLY A 374 -7.79 -8.39 17.30
N THR A 375 -7.62 -9.61 16.80
CA THR A 375 -7.72 -9.92 15.37
C THR A 375 -9.11 -9.68 14.82
N ALA A 376 -10.15 -10.16 15.50
CA ALA A 376 -11.53 -9.97 15.07
C ALA A 376 -11.89 -8.48 14.98
N MET A 377 -11.46 -7.69 15.97
CA MET A 377 -11.69 -6.24 15.99
C MET A 377 -10.86 -5.50 14.93
N ASN A 378 -9.60 -5.90 14.71
CA ASN A 378 -8.75 -5.30 13.68
C ASN A 378 -9.31 -5.55 12.28
N VAL A 379 -9.71 -6.79 12.02
CA VAL A 379 -10.33 -7.22 10.77
C VAL A 379 -11.68 -6.53 10.53
N ALA A 380 -12.52 -6.43 11.57
CA ALA A 380 -13.81 -5.75 11.48
C ALA A 380 -13.67 -4.24 11.26
N SER A 381 -12.79 -3.57 12.03
CA SER A 381 -12.55 -2.12 11.90
C SER A 381 -11.91 -1.78 10.54
N THR A 382 -10.89 -2.52 10.12
CA THR A 382 -10.27 -2.34 8.80
C THR A 382 -11.26 -2.64 7.67
N GLY A 383 -12.07 -3.70 7.80
CA GLY A 383 -13.14 -4.02 6.85
C GLY A 383 -14.17 -2.90 6.75
N ALA A 384 -14.58 -2.31 7.88
CA ALA A 384 -15.48 -1.16 7.89
C ALA A 384 -14.84 0.05 7.20
N LEU A 385 -13.59 0.38 7.51
CA LEU A 385 -12.86 1.50 6.89
C LEU A 385 -12.74 1.37 5.37
N ILE A 386 -12.68 0.16 4.84
CA ILE A 386 -12.63 -0.11 3.40
C ILE A 386 -14.02 -0.07 2.77
N LEU A 387 -14.97 -0.85 3.30
CA LEU A 387 -16.27 -1.08 2.66
C LEU A 387 -17.28 0.04 2.91
N LEU A 388 -17.10 0.79 3.99
CA LEU A 388 -17.96 1.89 4.40
C LEU A 388 -17.23 3.25 4.27
N ASP A 389 -16.27 3.37 3.35
CA ASP A 389 -15.44 4.58 3.16
C ASP A 389 -16.28 5.86 3.10
N THR A 390 -17.36 5.89 2.32
CA THR A 390 -18.25 7.06 2.18
C THR A 390 -19.13 7.33 3.41
N THR A 391 -19.29 6.34 4.29
CA THR A 391 -20.02 6.47 5.55
C THR A 391 -19.11 6.93 6.69
N ILE A 392 -17.84 6.49 6.66
CA ILE A 392 -16.82 6.78 7.68
C ILE A 392 -16.10 8.08 7.39
N PHE A 393 -15.76 8.34 6.13
CA PHE A 393 -15.06 9.54 5.70
C PHE A 393 -15.98 10.43 4.88
N ARG A 394 -15.83 11.75 5.04
CA ARG A 394 -16.40 12.70 4.09
C ARG A 394 -15.67 12.55 2.76
N PRO A 395 -16.39 12.59 1.62
CA PRO A 395 -15.74 12.61 0.32
C PRO A 395 -14.88 13.87 0.23
N PHE A 396 -13.56 13.67 0.12
CA PHE A 396 -12.59 14.75 0.03
C PHE A 396 -11.45 14.32 -0.88
N ALA A 397 -11.21 15.10 -1.92
CA ALA A 397 -10.16 14.91 -2.90
C ALA A 397 -9.20 16.10 -2.89
N VAL A 398 -8.04 15.92 -3.53
CA VAL A 398 -7.02 16.98 -3.64
C VAL A 398 -7.55 18.23 -4.36
N SER A 399 -8.59 18.09 -5.19
CA SER A 399 -9.25 19.20 -5.88
C SER A 399 -10.22 19.99 -5.00
N ASN A 400 -10.66 19.46 -3.86
CA ASN A 400 -11.49 20.20 -2.91
C ASN A 400 -10.66 21.23 -2.15
N ARG A 401 -11.33 22.24 -1.59
CA ARG A 401 -10.74 23.21 -0.67
C ARG A 401 -11.11 22.86 0.77
N MET A 402 -10.12 22.83 1.65
CA MET A 402 -10.32 22.65 3.08
C MET A 402 -11.18 23.77 3.68
N SER A 403 -11.05 24.99 3.13
CA SER A 403 -11.78 26.17 3.61
C SER A 403 -13.29 26.15 3.31
N ASP A 404 -13.71 25.36 2.33
CA ASP A 404 -15.11 25.33 1.87
C ASP A 404 -16.02 24.65 2.91
N SER A 405 -17.33 24.96 2.82
CA SER A 405 -18.36 24.32 3.65
C SER A 405 -18.59 22.86 3.26
N PHE A 406 -19.26 22.09 4.12
CA PHE A 406 -19.59 20.70 3.81
C PHE A 406 -20.44 20.53 2.54
N ASP A 407 -21.33 21.49 2.27
CA ASP A 407 -22.20 21.47 1.08
C ASP A 407 -21.40 21.60 -0.22
N ASN A 408 -20.24 22.25 -0.16
CA ASN A 408 -19.31 22.42 -1.28
C ASN A 408 -18.18 21.35 -1.26
N GLY A 409 -18.30 20.32 -0.43
CA GLY A 409 -17.30 19.26 -0.32
C GLY A 409 -16.01 19.67 0.42
N GLY A 410 -16.05 20.75 1.21
CA GLY A 410 -14.94 21.18 2.05
C GLY A 410 -14.97 20.60 3.47
N LEU A 411 -14.09 21.11 4.34
CA LEU A 411 -13.89 20.61 5.72
C LEU A 411 -14.08 21.69 6.80
N GLU A 412 -14.64 22.86 6.44
CA GLU A 412 -14.85 24.00 7.35
C GLU A 412 -13.57 24.41 8.10
N ASN A 413 -12.43 24.44 7.40
CA ASN A 413 -11.10 24.74 7.96
C ASN A 413 -10.61 23.77 9.06
N ASN A 414 -11.21 22.59 9.21
CA ASN A 414 -10.80 21.61 10.21
C ASN A 414 -10.60 20.21 9.60
N ALA A 415 -9.35 19.78 9.48
CA ALA A 415 -8.96 18.48 8.94
C ALA A 415 -9.63 17.29 9.65
N LEU A 416 -9.95 17.39 10.94
CA LEU A 416 -10.59 16.33 11.71
C LEU A 416 -12.05 16.08 11.26
N ASN A 417 -12.68 17.06 10.62
CA ASN A 417 -14.02 16.90 10.05
C ASN A 417 -14.08 15.88 8.91
N LEU A 418 -12.92 15.48 8.36
CA LEU A 418 -12.84 14.40 7.37
C LEU A 418 -13.46 13.12 7.91
N VAL A 419 -13.30 12.84 9.21
CA VAL A 419 -13.78 11.63 9.85
C VAL A 419 -15.18 11.90 10.42
N ARG A 420 -16.18 11.16 9.94
CA ARG A 420 -17.54 11.17 10.48
C ARG A 420 -17.61 10.38 11.79
N LEU A 421 -18.69 10.53 12.56
CA LEU A 421 -18.86 9.82 13.84
C LEU A 421 -18.67 8.30 13.74
N PRO A 422 -19.23 7.57 12.74
CA PRO A 422 -18.94 6.14 12.57
C PRO A 422 -17.45 5.85 12.32
N GLY A 423 -16.75 6.79 11.68
CA GLY A 423 -15.31 6.69 11.45
C GLY A 423 -14.50 6.77 12.72
N TRP A 424 -14.86 7.66 13.66
CA TRP A 424 -14.21 7.72 14.97
C TRP A 424 -14.40 6.44 15.77
N ILE A 425 -15.57 5.80 15.68
CA ILE A 425 -15.82 4.49 16.29
C ILE A 425 -14.92 3.41 15.65
N ALA A 426 -14.84 3.38 14.32
CA ALA A 426 -13.99 2.43 13.60
C ALA A 426 -12.49 2.63 13.91
N LEU A 427 -12.01 3.88 13.97
CA LEU A 427 -10.64 4.24 14.34
C LEU A 427 -10.34 3.91 15.81
N GLY A 428 -11.30 4.12 16.71
CA GLY A 428 -11.18 3.73 18.12
C GLY A 428 -11.05 2.22 18.28
N ALA A 429 -11.89 1.46 17.58
CA ALA A 429 -11.81 0.00 17.56
C ALA A 429 -10.48 -0.50 16.96
N PHE A 430 -10.03 0.11 15.86
CA PHE A 430 -8.73 -0.19 15.26
C PHE A 430 -7.56 0.10 16.21
N SER A 431 -7.59 1.26 16.88
CA SER A 431 -6.56 1.66 17.85
C SER A 431 -6.49 0.71 19.05
N LEU A 432 -7.65 0.31 19.58
CA LEU A 432 -7.72 -0.70 20.63
C LEU A 432 -7.19 -2.06 20.14
N ALA A 433 -7.42 -2.42 18.88
CA ALA A 433 -6.95 -3.69 18.32
C ALA A 433 -5.43 -3.70 18.17
N CYS A 434 -4.84 -2.59 17.70
CA CYS A 434 -3.40 -2.38 17.68
C CYS A 434 -2.80 -2.51 19.09
N PHE A 435 -3.45 -1.92 20.08
CA PHE A 435 -3.01 -2.03 21.48
C PHE A 435 -3.06 -3.46 22.00
N MET A 436 -4.13 -4.22 21.71
CA MET A 436 -4.23 -5.63 22.07
C MET A 436 -3.14 -6.48 21.39
N HIS A 437 -2.89 -6.26 20.10
CA HIS A 437 -1.84 -6.96 19.36
C HIS A 437 -0.44 -6.61 19.86
N PHE A 438 -0.18 -5.35 20.18
CA PHE A 438 1.06 -4.91 20.80
C PHE A 438 1.28 -5.58 22.15
N PHE A 439 0.26 -5.57 23.03
CA PHE A 439 0.36 -6.19 24.34
C PHE A 439 0.57 -7.72 24.24
N PHE A 440 -0.12 -8.39 23.32
CA PHE A 440 0.12 -9.80 23.00
C PHE A 440 1.57 -10.03 22.58
N SER A 441 2.09 -9.23 21.65
CA SER A 441 3.45 -9.35 21.13
C SER A 441 4.50 -9.15 22.22
N ARG A 442 4.28 -8.20 23.15
CA ARG A 442 5.14 -8.00 24.32
C ARG A 442 5.10 -9.20 25.27
N MET A 443 3.93 -9.77 25.54
CA MET A 443 3.82 -10.97 26.37
C MET A 443 4.52 -12.19 25.75
N VAL A 444 4.41 -12.36 24.43
CA VAL A 444 5.10 -13.44 23.72
C VAL A 444 6.60 -13.22 23.76
N PHE A 445 7.08 -11.99 23.51
CA PHE A 445 8.51 -11.65 23.60
C PHE A 445 9.11 -12.06 24.95
N PHE A 446 8.47 -11.68 26.07
CA PHE A 446 8.94 -12.11 27.39
C PHE A 446 8.88 -13.63 27.60
N SER A 447 7.90 -14.31 26.99
CA SER A 447 7.79 -15.77 27.05
C SER A 447 8.94 -16.44 26.29
N VAL A 448 9.34 -15.89 25.14
CA VAL A 448 10.49 -16.35 24.35
C VAL A 448 11.78 -16.15 25.13
N GLU A 449 12.02 -14.97 25.71
CA GLU A 449 13.23 -14.72 26.50
C GLU A 449 13.37 -15.68 27.67
N ARG A 450 12.28 -15.95 28.40
CA ARG A 450 12.28 -16.93 29.50
C ARG A 450 12.59 -18.34 28.99
N TYR A 451 12.03 -18.72 27.85
CA TYR A 451 12.30 -20.03 27.24
C TYR A 451 13.76 -20.18 26.84
N LEU A 452 14.35 -19.18 26.17
CA LEU A 452 15.77 -19.20 25.78
C LEU A 452 16.71 -19.25 27.01
N ARG A 453 16.39 -18.50 28.08
CA ARG A 453 17.16 -18.56 29.34
C ARG A 453 17.11 -19.96 29.96
N SER A 454 15.95 -20.63 29.93
CA SER A 454 15.81 -21.99 30.46
C SER A 454 16.63 -23.02 29.68
N LEU A 455 16.78 -22.86 28.37
CA LEU A 455 17.65 -23.73 27.56
C LEU A 455 19.13 -23.54 27.89
N THR A 456 19.53 -22.30 28.20
CA THR A 456 20.93 -21.96 28.51
C THR A 456 21.35 -22.54 29.87
N GLN A 457 20.45 -22.58 30.86
CA GLN A 457 20.72 -23.12 32.19
C GLN A 457 20.84 -24.65 32.24
N VAL A 458 20.29 -25.35 31.24
CA VAL A 458 20.25 -26.82 31.21
C VAL A 458 21.44 -27.42 30.42
N SER A 459 22.21 -26.62 29.67
CA SER A 459 23.42 -27.11 29.00
C SER A 459 24.58 -27.26 30.01
N PRO A 460 25.02 -28.48 30.34
CA PRO A 460 26.23 -28.65 31.16
C PRO A 460 27.43 -28.04 30.42
N ALA A 461 28.32 -27.39 31.17
CA ALA A 461 29.56 -26.86 30.61
C ALA A 461 30.30 -27.98 29.85
N PRO A 462 30.80 -27.74 28.63
CA PRO A 462 31.61 -28.73 27.94
C PRO A 462 32.83 -29.04 28.80
N SER A 463 32.91 -30.28 29.27
CA SER A 463 34.00 -30.84 30.08
C SER A 463 35.24 -31.07 29.24
#